data_AF-A0AAE4Z9L1-F1
#
_entry.id   AF-A0AAE4Z9L1-F1
#
_cell.length_a   1.000
_cell.length_b   1.000
_cell.length_c   1.000
_cell.angle_alpha   90.00
_cell.angle_beta   90.00
_cell.angle_gamma   90.00
#
_symmetry.space_group_name_H-M   'P 1'
#
loop_
_entity.id
_entity.type
_entity.pdbx_description
1 polymer ?
#
loop_
_entity_poly.entity_id
_entity_poly.type
_entity_poly.pdbx_seq_one_letter_code
_entity_poly.pdbx_strand_id
1 'polypeptide(L)'
;MSSEGGSRRLADRSGVTLMELVVVALLLGVVASLAIPRALKTTPRQELTRATRQLARDLELVRTQAVAAKRTVRVRFWASEGFYTAFMDVTAARDGTINEVADEVRPSRLIASDKHVGLPGVELPHGIVFGSGDATTGPLGGAAGDPIPFTDDRVEFNTRGMVLPLGTQGVLFLAHEDDPTVVAAVTISGAGSFEVWHYRGGNWDR
;
A
#
# COMPACT_ATOMS: atom_id res chain seq x y z
N MET A 1 74.83 53.05 -14.74
CA MET A 1 74.57 51.59 -14.69
C MET A 1 74.02 51.26 -13.31
N SER A 2 72.95 50.44 -13.24
CA SER A 2 72.03 50.18 -12.10
C SER A 2 70.73 50.98 -12.24
N SER A 3 69.52 50.46 -12.08
CA SER A 3 69.00 49.12 -11.79
C SER A 3 67.49 49.24 -11.98
N GLU A 4 66.79 48.31 -12.64
CA GLU A 4 65.34 48.19 -12.48
C GLU A 4 64.98 46.80 -11.95
N GLY A 5 64.62 46.81 -10.67
CA GLY A 5 64.08 45.69 -9.92
C GLY A 5 62.59 45.52 -10.17
N GLY A 6 62.15 44.28 -10.00
CA GLY A 6 60.84 43.78 -10.41
C GLY A 6 59.64 44.35 -9.67
N SER A 7 58.53 44.38 -10.38
CA SER A 7 57.20 44.64 -9.83
C SER A 7 56.50 43.30 -9.48
N ARG A 8 56.42 43.02 -8.18
CA ARG A 8 55.60 41.94 -7.60
C ARG A 8 54.13 42.32 -7.73
N ARG A 9 53.34 41.49 -8.41
CA ARG A 9 51.88 41.58 -8.42
C ARG A 9 51.35 41.26 -7.03
N LEU A 10 50.73 42.24 -6.38
CA LEU A 10 49.94 42.03 -5.16
C LEU A 10 48.58 41.48 -5.57
N ALA A 11 48.23 40.32 -5.02
CA ALA A 11 46.92 39.69 -5.16
C ALA A 11 45.88 40.53 -4.41
N ASP A 12 44.82 40.92 -5.10
CA ASP A 12 43.70 41.65 -4.53
C ASP A 12 42.92 40.74 -3.56
N ARG A 13 42.92 41.10 -2.28
CA ARG A 13 42.15 40.42 -1.23
C ARG A 13 40.95 41.31 -0.91
N SER A 14 39.85 41.12 -1.62
CA SER A 14 38.57 41.73 -1.24
C SER A 14 37.94 40.93 -0.09
N GLY A 15 37.86 41.57 1.08
CA GLY A 15 37.16 41.03 2.25
C GLY A 15 35.67 41.28 2.14
N VAL A 16 34.87 40.25 2.45
CA VAL A 16 33.40 40.33 2.53
C VAL A 16 33.00 41.33 3.61
N THR A 17 32.07 42.24 3.29
CA THR A 17 31.61 43.25 4.26
C THR A 17 30.53 42.71 5.19
N LEU A 18 30.45 43.25 6.41
CA LEU A 18 29.40 42.86 7.36
C LEU A 18 27.99 43.13 6.81
N MET A 19 27.85 44.20 6.02
CA MET A 19 26.59 44.56 5.36
C MET A 19 26.19 43.53 4.29
N GLU A 20 27.17 43.01 3.54
CA GLU A 20 26.94 41.98 2.53
C GLU A 20 26.43 40.67 3.16
N LEU A 21 26.98 40.28 4.30
CA LEU A 21 26.49 39.11 5.05
C LEU A 21 25.04 39.28 5.53
N VAL A 22 24.68 40.48 5.99
CA VAL A 22 23.30 40.78 6.42
C VAL A 22 22.33 40.72 5.24
N VAL A 23 22.72 41.26 4.08
CA VAL A 23 21.89 41.23 2.86
C VAL A 23 21.73 39.79 2.36
N VAL A 24 22.80 38.99 2.33
CA VAL A 24 22.74 37.58 1.94
C VAL A 24 21.84 36.78 2.90
N ALA A 25 21.95 37.01 4.21
CA ALA A 25 21.11 36.35 5.20
C ALA A 25 19.61 36.72 5.02
N LEU A 26 19.31 38.00 4.72
CA LEU A 26 17.95 38.45 4.42
C LEU A 26 17.40 37.79 3.16
N LEU A 27 18.19 37.72 2.08
CA LEU A 27 17.80 37.06 0.83
C LEU A 27 17.56 35.56 1.03
N LEU A 28 18.41 34.89 1.80
CA LEU A 28 18.22 33.49 2.15
C LEU A 28 16.95 33.28 2.99
N GLY A 29 16.63 34.21 3.89
CA GLY A 29 15.36 34.19 4.63
C GLY A 29 14.13 34.33 3.73
N VAL A 30 14.19 35.22 2.73
CA VAL A 30 13.12 35.38 1.74
C VAL A 30 12.95 34.11 0.91
N VAL A 31 14.06 33.54 0.40
CA VAL A 31 14.03 32.29 -0.39
C VAL A 31 13.51 31.12 0.45
N ALA A 32 13.94 31.01 1.71
CA ALA A 32 13.48 29.96 2.62
C ALA A 32 11.98 30.07 2.93
N SER A 33 11.42 31.29 3.01
CA SER A 33 9.97 31.47 3.24
C SER A 33 9.10 31.06 2.06
N LEU A 34 9.63 31.14 0.84
CA LEU A 34 8.95 30.68 -0.38
C LEU A 34 9.12 29.18 -0.63
N ALA A 35 10.05 28.53 0.06
CA ALA A 35 10.30 27.10 0.00
C ALA A 35 9.27 26.32 0.85
N ILE A 36 7.97 26.52 0.60
CA ILE A 36 6.95 25.57 1.04
C ILE A 36 6.81 24.52 -0.07
N PRO A 37 7.33 23.30 0.10
CA PRO A 37 7.14 22.26 -0.89
C PRO A 37 5.65 21.94 -1.00
N ARG A 38 5.03 22.32 -2.13
CA ARG A 38 3.66 21.92 -2.53
C ARG A 38 3.48 20.41 -2.69
N ALA A 39 4.50 19.61 -2.38
CA ALA A 39 4.57 18.16 -2.55
C ALA A 39 3.85 17.34 -1.45
N LEU A 40 3.13 17.99 -0.52
CA LEU A 40 2.48 17.31 0.60
C LEU A 40 1.07 16.79 0.29
N LYS A 41 0.52 17.02 -0.92
CA LYS A 41 -0.75 16.42 -1.34
C LYS A 41 -0.47 15.12 -2.08
N THR A 42 -0.62 13.99 -1.39
CA THR A 42 -0.70 12.69 -2.04
C THR A 42 -1.87 12.72 -3.03
N THR A 43 -1.68 12.17 -4.22
CA THR A 43 -2.79 12.05 -5.18
C THR A 43 -3.63 10.81 -4.85
N PRO A 44 -4.95 10.81 -5.14
CA PRO A 44 -5.82 9.64 -5.02
C PRO A 44 -5.20 8.35 -5.58
N ARG A 45 -4.53 8.45 -6.73
CA ARG A 45 -3.82 7.33 -7.37
C ARG A 45 -2.66 6.81 -6.53
N GLN A 46 -1.86 7.69 -5.94
CA GLN A 46 -0.73 7.27 -5.11
C GLN A 46 -1.20 6.58 -3.83
N GLU A 47 -2.29 7.07 -3.22
CA GLU A 47 -2.88 6.45 -2.03
C GLU A 47 -3.47 5.08 -2.37
N LEU A 48 -4.25 4.99 -3.45
CA LEU A 48 -4.79 3.71 -3.93
C LEU A 48 -3.69 2.70 -4.27
N THR A 49 -2.63 3.11 -4.97
CA THR A 49 -1.49 2.23 -5.28
C THR A 49 -0.79 1.74 -4.00
N ARG A 50 -0.64 2.59 -2.98
CA ARG A 50 -0.06 2.19 -1.70
C ARG A 50 -0.95 1.18 -0.97
N ALA A 51 -2.24 1.46 -0.87
CA ALA A 51 -3.23 0.58 -0.24
C ALA A 51 -3.29 -0.78 -0.95
N THR A 52 -3.39 -0.79 -2.28
CA THR A 52 -3.46 -2.03 -3.08
C THR A 52 -2.19 -2.88 -2.93
N ARG A 53 -1.02 -2.25 -2.96
CA ARG A 53 0.26 -2.97 -2.73
C ARG A 53 0.38 -3.47 -1.29
N GLN A 54 -0.16 -2.74 -0.32
CA GLN A 54 -0.20 -3.21 1.07
C GLN A 54 -1.07 -4.45 1.20
N LEU A 55 -2.29 -4.41 0.66
CA LEU A 55 -3.17 -5.58 0.61
C LEU A 55 -2.47 -6.79 -0.01
N ALA A 56 -1.81 -6.64 -1.17
CA ALA A 56 -1.07 -7.74 -1.79
C ALA A 56 0.08 -8.28 -0.92
N ARG A 57 0.81 -7.42 -0.20
CA ARG A 57 1.85 -7.85 0.74
C ARG A 57 1.27 -8.58 1.94
N ASP A 58 0.14 -8.12 2.46
CA ASP A 58 -0.54 -8.74 3.59
C ASP A 58 -1.09 -10.12 3.21
N LEU A 59 -1.64 -10.25 2.01
CA LEU A 59 -2.03 -11.55 1.42
C LEU A 59 -0.85 -12.51 1.27
N GLU A 60 0.31 -12.03 0.80
CA GLU A 60 1.51 -12.86 0.71
C GLU A 60 2.04 -13.25 2.10
N LEU A 61 1.98 -12.34 3.07
CA LEU A 61 2.36 -12.60 4.46
C LEU A 61 1.52 -13.73 5.05
N VAL A 62 0.19 -13.61 5.01
CA VAL A 62 -0.72 -14.58 5.63
C VAL A 62 -0.67 -15.94 4.91
N ARG A 63 -0.52 -15.94 3.58
CA ARG A 63 -0.25 -17.16 2.81
C ARG A 63 1.05 -17.82 3.23
N THR A 64 2.13 -17.06 3.37
CA THR A 64 3.42 -17.56 3.85
C THR A 64 3.30 -18.13 5.26
N GLN A 65 2.50 -17.50 6.13
CA GLN A 65 2.22 -18.04 7.46
C GLN A 65 1.44 -19.36 7.42
N ALA A 66 0.47 -19.52 6.52
CA ALA A 66 -0.25 -20.78 6.35
C ALA A 66 0.71 -21.95 6.05
N VAL A 67 1.67 -21.70 5.15
CA VAL A 67 2.71 -22.67 4.79
C VAL A 67 3.68 -22.93 5.95
N ALA A 68 4.20 -21.87 6.56
CA ALA A 68 5.21 -21.96 7.61
C ALA A 68 4.67 -22.66 8.87
N ALA A 69 3.44 -22.34 9.28
CA ALA A 69 2.80 -22.93 10.44
C ALA A 69 2.17 -24.31 10.16
N LYS A 70 2.07 -24.71 8.88
CA LYS A 70 1.31 -25.87 8.41
C LYS A 70 -0.11 -25.86 8.97
N ARG A 71 -0.78 -24.71 8.82
CA ARG A 71 -2.14 -24.45 9.31
C ARG A 71 -2.93 -23.70 8.26
N THR A 72 -4.24 -23.90 8.22
CA THR A 72 -5.13 -23.12 7.35
C THR A 72 -5.22 -21.69 7.86
N VAL A 73 -5.25 -20.72 6.95
CA VAL A 73 -5.43 -19.31 7.25
C VAL A 73 -6.57 -18.75 6.41
N ARG A 74 -7.50 -18.03 7.02
CA ARG A 74 -8.61 -17.32 6.38
C ARG A 74 -8.34 -15.83 6.44
N VAL A 75 -8.47 -15.14 5.33
CA VAL A 75 -8.58 -13.68 5.28
C VAL A 75 -10.05 -13.33 5.10
N ARG A 76 -10.58 -12.48 5.98
CA ARG A 76 -11.96 -12.01 5.94
C ARG A 76 -11.95 -10.52 5.62
N PHE A 77 -12.84 -10.12 4.73
CA PHE A 77 -13.04 -8.75 4.34
C PHE A 77 -14.42 -8.27 4.82
N TRP A 78 -14.48 -6.99 5.18
CA TRP A 78 -15.69 -6.26 5.52
C TRP A 78 -15.75 -5.04 4.59
N ALA A 79 -16.42 -5.21 3.46
CA ALA A 79 -16.40 -4.24 2.37
C ALA A 79 -16.93 -2.86 2.79
N SER A 80 -18.06 -2.86 3.52
CA SER A 80 -18.73 -1.64 4.01
C SER A 80 -17.89 -0.82 4.98
N GLU A 81 -17.01 -1.47 5.74
CA GLU A 81 -16.15 -0.84 6.74
C GLU A 81 -14.75 -0.58 6.23
N GLY A 82 -14.43 -0.99 4.99
CA GLY A 82 -13.08 -0.86 4.45
C GLY A 82 -12.06 -1.59 5.32
N PHE A 83 -12.41 -2.76 5.86
CA PHE A 83 -11.57 -3.44 6.83
C PHE A 83 -11.30 -4.90 6.43
N TYR A 84 -10.13 -5.42 6.79
CA TYR A 84 -9.85 -6.84 6.68
C TYR A 84 -8.95 -7.36 7.80
N THR A 85 -9.07 -8.64 8.10
CA THR A 85 -8.17 -9.34 9.03
C THR A 85 -7.92 -10.77 8.56
N ALA A 86 -7.01 -11.45 9.24
CA ALA A 86 -6.69 -12.84 8.98
C ALA A 86 -6.71 -13.67 10.26
N PHE A 87 -7.26 -14.88 10.13
CA PHE A 87 -7.41 -15.87 11.18
C PHE A 87 -6.65 -17.12 10.80
N MET A 88 -5.92 -17.71 11.75
CA MET A 88 -5.26 -18.99 11.58
C MET A 88 -5.97 -20.04 12.42
N ASP A 89 -6.14 -21.24 11.86
CA ASP A 89 -6.59 -22.41 12.63
C ASP A 89 -5.67 -22.62 13.84
N VAL A 90 -6.23 -22.52 15.05
CA VAL A 90 -5.52 -22.74 16.33
C VAL A 90 -5.82 -24.09 16.97
N THR A 91 -6.67 -24.90 16.35
CA THR A 91 -7.07 -26.19 16.90
C THR A 91 -5.87 -27.13 17.05
N ALA A 92 -5.96 -28.06 18.00
CA ALA A 92 -4.96 -29.11 18.17
C ALA A 92 -4.99 -30.10 17.00
N ALA A 93 -6.19 -30.37 16.46
CA ALA A 93 -6.41 -31.30 15.35
C ALA A 93 -5.88 -30.76 14.01
N ARG A 94 -5.75 -29.44 13.86
CA ARG A 94 -5.36 -28.76 12.62
C ARG A 94 -6.31 -29.07 11.47
N ASP A 95 -7.59 -29.12 11.78
CA ASP A 95 -8.65 -29.52 10.85
C ASP A 95 -9.12 -28.38 9.94
N GLY A 96 -8.53 -27.19 10.06
CA GLY A 96 -8.92 -26.00 9.30
C GLY A 96 -10.13 -25.26 9.87
N THR A 97 -10.62 -25.64 11.05
CA THR A 97 -11.70 -24.91 11.72
C THR A 97 -11.24 -23.52 12.13
N ILE A 98 -11.98 -22.50 11.68
CA ILE A 98 -11.75 -21.09 11.98
C ILE A 98 -13.09 -20.48 12.41
N ASN A 99 -13.14 -20.01 13.65
CA ASN A 99 -14.34 -19.45 14.30
C ASN A 99 -14.38 -17.91 14.27
N GLU A 100 -13.36 -17.27 13.71
CA GLU A 100 -13.22 -15.82 13.55
C GLU A 100 -13.16 -15.08 14.89
N VAL A 101 -12.39 -15.63 15.83
CA VAL A 101 -12.18 -15.08 17.17
C VAL A 101 -10.78 -14.48 17.34
N ALA A 102 -10.62 -13.61 18.34
CA ALA A 102 -9.36 -12.88 18.57
C ALA A 102 -8.12 -13.78 18.74
N ASP A 103 -8.29 -14.97 19.31
CA ASP A 103 -7.22 -15.94 19.52
C ASP A 103 -6.67 -16.52 18.20
N GLU A 104 -7.46 -16.50 17.14
CA GLU A 104 -7.06 -16.95 15.80
C GLU A 104 -6.34 -15.85 15.02
N VAL A 105 -6.47 -14.57 15.41
CA VAL A 105 -5.85 -13.45 14.68
C VAL A 105 -4.35 -13.35 14.96
N ARG A 106 -3.93 -13.41 16.23
CA ARG A 106 -2.50 -13.26 16.58
C ARG A 106 -1.58 -14.24 15.84
N PRO A 107 -1.93 -15.53 15.69
CA PRO A 107 -1.07 -16.49 14.98
C PRO A 107 -1.01 -16.26 13.45
N SER A 108 -1.98 -15.56 12.85
CA SER A 108 -1.94 -15.18 11.42
C SER A 108 -0.82 -14.16 11.12
N ARG A 109 -0.34 -13.47 12.17
CA ARG A 109 0.66 -12.39 12.13
C ARG A 109 0.27 -11.15 11.33
N LEU A 110 -0.96 -11.08 10.82
CA LEU A 110 -1.52 -9.82 10.33
C LEU A 110 -1.95 -8.98 11.52
N ILE A 111 -1.00 -8.25 12.10
CA ILE A 111 -1.23 -7.38 13.25
C ILE A 111 -1.03 -5.95 12.81
N ALA A 112 -2.12 -5.20 12.80
CA ALA A 112 -2.14 -3.75 12.66
C ALA A 112 -2.83 -3.12 13.88
N SER A 113 -2.69 -1.80 14.00
CA SER A 113 -3.20 -1.05 15.15
C SER A 113 -4.72 -0.89 15.12
N ASP A 114 -5.33 -1.07 13.95
CA ASP A 114 -6.74 -0.82 13.70
C ASP A 114 -7.61 -1.99 14.17
N LYS A 115 -8.89 -1.72 14.43
CA LYS A 115 -9.82 -2.71 14.97
C LYS A 115 -11.22 -2.56 14.39
N HIS A 116 -11.84 -3.69 14.10
CA HIS A 116 -13.26 -3.79 13.75
C HIS A 116 -13.89 -4.92 14.58
N VAL A 117 -15.03 -4.65 15.23
CA VAL A 117 -15.72 -5.58 16.15
C VAL A 117 -14.77 -6.18 17.21
N GLY A 118 -13.81 -5.37 17.68
CA GLY A 118 -12.81 -5.79 18.67
C GLY A 118 -11.69 -6.69 18.15
N LEU A 119 -11.72 -7.08 16.88
CA LEU A 119 -10.65 -7.84 16.22
C LEU A 119 -9.60 -6.89 15.62
N PRO A 120 -8.29 -7.14 15.83
CA PRO A 120 -7.26 -6.36 15.18
C PRO A 120 -7.21 -6.71 13.69
N GLY A 121 -6.83 -5.74 12.86
CA GLY A 121 -6.71 -5.92 11.43
C GLY A 121 -6.33 -4.60 10.76
N VAL A 122 -6.52 -4.53 9.45
CA VAL A 122 -6.12 -3.39 8.64
C VAL A 122 -7.37 -2.65 8.18
N GLU A 123 -7.43 -1.37 8.51
CA GLU A 123 -8.39 -0.44 7.92
C GLU A 123 -7.79 0.16 6.64
N LEU A 124 -8.59 0.25 5.58
CA LEU A 124 -8.19 0.91 4.36
C LEU A 124 -7.95 2.40 4.64
N PRO A 125 -6.95 3.02 3.99
CA PRO A 125 -6.74 4.45 4.13
C PRO A 125 -8.00 5.24 3.75
N HIS A 126 -8.15 6.43 4.34
CA HIS A 126 -9.26 7.32 4.05
C HIS A 126 -9.45 7.53 2.53
N GLY A 127 -10.70 7.49 2.09
CA GLY A 127 -11.07 7.62 0.67
C GLY A 127 -10.83 6.37 -0.18
N ILE A 128 -10.25 5.30 0.36
CA ILE A 128 -10.09 4.02 -0.33
C ILE A 128 -11.15 3.04 0.16
N VAL A 129 -11.90 2.46 -0.77
CA VAL A 129 -12.99 1.52 -0.49
C VAL A 129 -12.81 0.23 -1.27
N PHE A 130 -13.41 -0.87 -0.78
CA PHE A 130 -13.63 -2.05 -1.59
C PHE A 130 -14.69 -1.72 -2.65
N GLY A 131 -14.27 -1.61 -3.90
CA GLY A 131 -15.10 -1.09 -4.96
C GLY A 131 -14.41 -1.15 -6.31
N SER A 132 -15.19 -1.26 -7.38
CA SER A 132 -14.70 -1.29 -8.76
C SER A 132 -14.75 0.06 -9.47
N GLY A 133 -15.34 1.10 -8.84
CA GLY A 133 -15.49 2.42 -9.45
C GLY A 133 -16.13 2.33 -10.85
N ASP A 134 -15.50 2.96 -11.84
CA ASP A 134 -15.93 2.95 -13.24
C ASP A 134 -15.48 1.68 -14.02
N ALA A 135 -14.72 0.78 -13.40
CA ALA A 135 -14.33 -0.45 -14.07
C ALA A 135 -15.55 -1.37 -14.20
N THR A 136 -15.89 -1.75 -15.44
CA THR A 136 -16.98 -2.69 -15.73
C THR A 136 -16.47 -4.13 -15.90
N THR A 137 -15.19 -4.27 -16.27
CA THR A 137 -14.49 -5.55 -16.42
C THR A 137 -13.24 -5.56 -15.57
N GLY A 138 -12.88 -6.72 -15.04
CA GLY A 138 -11.64 -6.96 -14.29
C GLY A 138 -10.46 -7.33 -15.20
N PRO A 139 -9.23 -7.36 -14.64
CA PRO A 139 -8.01 -7.68 -15.37
C PRO A 139 -7.99 -9.11 -15.96
N LEU A 140 -8.84 -10.02 -15.46
CA LEU A 140 -9.00 -11.38 -15.98
C LEU A 140 -10.20 -11.52 -16.94
N GLY A 141 -10.81 -10.41 -17.36
CA GLY A 141 -11.93 -10.39 -18.31
C GLY A 141 -13.32 -10.65 -17.71
N GLY A 142 -13.40 -11.01 -16.42
CA GLY A 142 -14.67 -11.12 -15.70
C GLY A 142 -15.33 -9.77 -15.41
N ALA A 143 -16.61 -9.75 -15.03
CA ALA A 143 -17.29 -8.53 -14.62
C ALA A 143 -16.71 -7.97 -13.31
N ALA A 144 -16.61 -6.65 -13.18
CA ALA A 144 -16.14 -5.97 -11.97
C ALA A 144 -17.31 -5.50 -11.09
N GLY A 145 -18.37 -6.32 -10.94
CA GLY A 145 -19.56 -5.94 -10.19
C GLY A 145 -19.41 -6.06 -8.69
N ASP A 146 -18.88 -7.20 -8.22
CA ASP A 146 -18.62 -7.47 -6.81
C ASP A 146 -17.15 -7.16 -6.50
N PRO A 147 -16.84 -6.24 -5.56
CA PRO A 147 -15.46 -5.91 -5.21
C PRO A 147 -14.72 -7.05 -4.52
N ILE A 148 -15.43 -8.03 -3.95
CA ILE A 148 -14.87 -9.17 -3.22
C ILE A 148 -15.59 -10.44 -3.70
N PRO A 149 -15.29 -10.95 -4.90
CA PRO A 149 -16.03 -12.04 -5.54
C PRO A 149 -15.68 -13.43 -4.97
N PHE A 150 -15.56 -13.53 -3.65
CA PHE A 150 -15.34 -14.76 -2.91
C PHE A 150 -16.53 -15.03 -2.01
N THR A 151 -16.85 -16.32 -1.82
CA THR A 151 -17.96 -16.71 -0.96
C THR A 151 -17.75 -16.22 0.46
N ASP A 152 -18.75 -15.54 1.02
CA ASP A 152 -18.70 -14.89 2.33
C ASP A 152 -17.54 -13.88 2.48
N ASP A 153 -17.17 -13.15 1.43
CA ASP A 153 -16.13 -12.12 1.46
C ASP A 153 -14.83 -12.58 2.13
N ARG A 154 -14.41 -13.82 1.85
CA ARG A 154 -13.22 -14.43 2.44
C ARG A 154 -12.43 -15.28 1.47
N VAL A 155 -11.12 -15.31 1.69
CA VAL A 155 -10.21 -16.22 0.99
C VAL A 155 -9.48 -17.09 2.00
N GLU A 156 -9.35 -18.38 1.71
CA GLU A 156 -8.66 -19.33 2.58
C GLU A 156 -7.44 -19.92 1.90
N PHE A 157 -6.35 -20.05 2.64
CA PHE A 157 -5.12 -20.69 2.21
C PHE A 157 -4.89 -21.97 3.01
N ASN A 158 -4.65 -23.08 2.30
CA ASN A 158 -4.27 -24.33 2.93
C ASN A 158 -2.79 -24.33 3.35
N THR A 159 -2.35 -25.44 3.94
CA THR A 159 -0.96 -25.65 4.40
C THR A 159 0.10 -25.65 3.29
N ARG A 160 -0.31 -25.62 2.02
CA ARG A 160 0.56 -25.48 0.82
C ARG A 160 0.47 -24.08 0.20
N GLY A 161 -0.28 -23.16 0.82
CA GLY A 161 -0.47 -21.80 0.32
C GLY A 161 -1.37 -21.72 -0.91
N MET A 162 -2.16 -22.76 -1.21
CA MET A 162 -3.16 -22.74 -2.27
C MET A 162 -4.50 -22.28 -1.73
N VAL A 163 -5.31 -21.66 -2.60
CA VAL A 163 -6.63 -21.17 -2.24
C VAL A 163 -7.60 -22.35 -2.04
N LEU A 164 -8.48 -22.23 -1.04
CA LEU A 164 -9.60 -23.12 -0.77
C LEU A 164 -10.95 -22.43 -1.10
N PRO A 165 -11.92 -23.17 -1.64
CA PRO A 165 -11.79 -24.51 -2.25
C PRO A 165 -10.80 -24.54 -3.41
N LEU A 166 -10.19 -25.70 -3.71
CA LEU A 166 -9.17 -25.80 -4.77
C LEU A 166 -9.74 -25.35 -6.13
N GLY A 167 -8.96 -24.56 -6.85
CA GLY A 167 -9.37 -23.97 -8.14
C GLY A 167 -10.09 -22.62 -8.02
N THR A 168 -10.42 -22.20 -6.79
CA THR A 168 -10.98 -20.86 -6.54
C THR A 168 -9.96 -19.79 -6.91
N GLN A 169 -10.39 -18.81 -7.69
CA GLN A 169 -9.61 -17.65 -8.10
C GLN A 169 -10.55 -16.45 -8.17
N GLY A 170 -10.02 -15.25 -8.04
CA GLY A 170 -10.84 -14.04 -8.04
C GLY A 170 -10.04 -12.76 -8.14
N VAL A 171 -10.75 -11.65 -8.14
CA VAL A 171 -10.17 -10.32 -8.23
C VAL A 171 -10.76 -9.46 -7.12
N LEU A 172 -9.92 -8.98 -6.22
CA LEU A 172 -10.31 -7.96 -5.26
C LEU A 172 -10.20 -6.59 -5.92
N PHE A 173 -11.21 -5.75 -5.79
CA PHE A 173 -11.20 -4.39 -6.33
C PHE A 173 -11.12 -3.35 -5.21
N LEU A 174 -10.29 -2.34 -5.44
CA LEU A 174 -10.18 -1.14 -4.61
C LEU A 174 -10.39 0.08 -5.49
N ALA A 175 -11.15 1.05 -4.99
CA ALA A 175 -11.42 2.30 -5.68
C ALA A 175 -11.25 3.48 -4.74
N HIS A 176 -11.04 4.66 -5.31
CA HIS A 176 -11.16 5.90 -4.57
C HIS A 176 -12.63 6.34 -4.51
N GLU A 177 -13.13 6.70 -3.34
CA GLU A 177 -14.53 7.08 -3.09
C GLU A 177 -14.92 8.33 -3.90
N ASP A 178 -14.06 9.36 -3.90
CA ASP A 178 -14.33 10.62 -4.60
C ASP A 178 -13.94 10.64 -6.10
N ASP A 179 -13.24 9.62 -6.59
CA ASP A 179 -12.76 9.56 -7.98
C ASP A 179 -12.96 8.13 -8.53
N PRO A 180 -14.12 7.85 -9.14
CA PRO A 180 -14.45 6.50 -9.60
C PRO A 180 -13.58 6.05 -10.78
N THR A 181 -12.81 6.96 -11.39
CA THR A 181 -11.84 6.61 -12.45
C THR A 181 -10.54 6.01 -11.88
N VAL A 182 -10.33 6.12 -10.57
CA VAL A 182 -9.14 5.64 -9.86
C VAL A 182 -9.47 4.30 -9.23
N VAL A 183 -9.14 3.23 -9.95
CA VAL A 183 -9.44 1.85 -9.58
C VAL A 183 -8.17 1.00 -9.69
N ALA A 184 -8.03 0.06 -8.77
CA ALA A 184 -6.96 -0.91 -8.73
C ALA A 184 -7.52 -2.27 -8.32
N ALA A 185 -6.76 -3.32 -8.60
CA ALA A 185 -7.20 -4.66 -8.31
C ALA A 185 -6.04 -5.56 -7.85
N VAL A 186 -6.37 -6.56 -7.04
CA VAL A 186 -5.48 -7.67 -6.69
C VAL A 186 -6.11 -8.96 -7.19
N THR A 187 -5.48 -9.58 -8.19
CA THR A 187 -5.86 -10.92 -8.63
C THR A 187 -5.31 -11.97 -7.68
N ILE A 188 -6.10 -13.00 -7.40
CA ILE A 188 -5.71 -14.16 -6.61
C ILE A 188 -5.90 -15.40 -7.48
N SER A 189 -4.83 -16.13 -7.78
CA SER A 189 -4.93 -17.41 -8.49
C SER A 189 -5.24 -18.56 -7.54
N GLY A 190 -5.76 -19.67 -8.07
CA GLY A 190 -5.96 -20.89 -7.27
C GLY A 190 -4.68 -21.49 -6.68
N ALA A 191 -3.52 -21.18 -7.27
CA ALA A 191 -2.21 -21.55 -6.73
C ALA A 191 -1.74 -20.62 -5.59
N GLY A 192 -2.50 -19.55 -5.29
CA GLY A 192 -2.20 -18.56 -4.28
C GLY A 192 -1.20 -17.50 -4.72
N SER A 193 -1.08 -17.21 -6.02
CA SER A 193 -0.28 -16.08 -6.51
C SER A 193 -1.10 -14.80 -6.53
N PHE A 194 -0.46 -13.67 -6.22
CA PHE A 194 -1.09 -12.35 -6.23
C PHE A 194 -0.47 -11.46 -7.30
N GLU A 195 -1.29 -10.78 -8.10
CA GLU A 195 -0.82 -9.70 -8.99
C GLU A 195 -1.66 -8.45 -8.80
N VAL A 196 -0.98 -7.30 -8.74
CA VAL A 196 -1.57 -5.97 -8.62
C VAL A 196 -1.80 -5.40 -10.01
N TRP A 197 -2.94 -4.74 -10.19
CA TRP A 197 -3.36 -4.08 -11.43
C TRP A 197 -3.90 -2.69 -11.13
N HIS A 198 -3.81 -1.78 -12.10
CA HIS A 198 -4.46 -0.47 -12.07
C HIS A 198 -5.30 -0.27 -13.33
N TYR A 199 -6.43 0.41 -13.16
CA TYR A 199 -7.33 0.73 -14.24
C TYR A 199 -7.03 2.13 -14.77
N ARG A 200 -6.80 2.25 -16.08
CA ARG A 200 -6.50 3.51 -16.76
C ARG A 200 -7.15 3.55 -18.13
N GLY A 201 -8.09 4.48 -18.32
CA GLY A 201 -8.70 4.74 -19.63
C GLY A 201 -9.31 3.49 -20.27
N GLY A 202 -10.03 2.68 -19.48
CA GLY A 202 -10.67 1.46 -19.97
C GLY A 202 -9.79 0.21 -20.01
N ASN A 203 -8.51 0.32 -19.63
CA ASN A 203 -7.54 -0.78 -19.70
C ASN A 203 -6.92 -1.07 -18.35
N TRP A 204 -6.48 -2.32 -18.17
CA TRP A 204 -5.74 -2.77 -16.99
C TRP A 204 -4.24 -2.83 -17.27
N ASP A 205 -3.43 -2.19 -16.42
CA ASP A 205 -1.98 -2.26 -16.43
C ASP A 205 -1.42 -2.76 -15.09
N ARG A 206 -0.19 -3.30 -15.11
CA ARG A 206 0.51 -3.82 -13.92
C ARG A 206 1.42 -2.75 -13.30
#